data_AF-A0A2X1KEC9-F1
#
_entry.id   AF-A0A2X1KEC9-F1
#
_cell.length_a   1.000
_cell.length_b   1.000
_cell.length_c   1.000
_cell.angle_alpha   90.00
_cell.angle_beta   90.00
_cell.angle_gamma   90.00
#
_symmetry.space_group_name_H-M   'P 1'
#
loop_
_entity.id
_entity.type
_entity.pdbx_description
1 polymer ?
#
loop_
_entity_poly.entity_id
_entity_poly.type
_entity_poly.pdbx_seq_one_letter_code
_entity_poly.pdbx_strand_id
1 'polypeptide(L)'
;MTTQTQHDLAPANQPEFELTVTPVPDEQRIDFWPQYFGAIPQWLLLEPHIFAWMDRFCEGYSGGIWSFYTLSNGGAFMSPEPDNDETWRLFNCLNR
;
A
#
# COMPACT_ATOMS: atom_id res chain seq x y z
N MET A 1 1.50 -23.07 16.22
CA MET A 1 0.71 -22.09 16.99
C MET A 1 0.83 -20.78 16.25
N THR A 2 -0.17 -20.41 15.46
CA THR A 2 -0.19 -19.16 14.69
C THR A 2 -0.89 -18.11 15.54
N THR A 3 -0.13 -17.11 15.97
CA THR A 3 -0.65 -15.94 16.67
C THR A 3 -1.44 -15.12 15.66
N GLN A 4 -2.77 -15.21 15.73
CA GLN A 4 -3.67 -14.42 14.89
C GLN A 4 -3.76 -13.04 15.55
N THR A 5 -3.00 -12.07 15.06
CA THR A 5 -3.14 -10.68 15.47
C THR A 5 -4.50 -10.19 14.98
N GLN A 6 -5.48 -10.18 15.87
CA GLN A 6 -6.79 -9.60 15.63
C GLN A 6 -6.59 -8.07 15.54
N HIS A 7 -6.49 -7.54 14.33
CA HIS A 7 -6.45 -6.10 14.11
C HIS A 7 -7.87 -5.56 14.33
N ASP A 8 -8.10 -4.87 15.45
CA ASP A 8 -9.32 -4.08 15.68
C ASP A 8 -9.35 -2.94 14.65
N LEU A 9 -10.12 -3.15 13.58
CA LEU A 9 -10.31 -2.17 12.52
C LEU A 9 -11.20 -1.04 13.05
N ALA A 10 -10.59 0.07 13.45
CA ALA A 10 -11.33 1.27 13.84
C ALA A 10 -12.11 1.81 12.62
N PRO A 11 -13.39 2.20 12.76
CA PRO A 11 -14.16 2.78 11.66
C PRO A 11 -13.54 4.08 11.16
N ALA A 12 -13.14 4.12 9.89
CA ALA A 12 -12.48 5.29 9.26
C ALA A 12 -13.36 6.57 9.17
N ASN A 13 -14.64 6.50 9.55
CA ASN A 13 -15.62 7.59 9.42
C ASN A 13 -15.95 8.29 10.76
N GLN A 14 -15.18 8.05 11.82
CA GLN A 14 -15.38 8.80 13.07
C GLN A 14 -14.74 10.21 12.95
N PRO A 15 -15.47 11.28 13.33
CA PRO A 15 -15.05 12.67 13.10
C PRO A 15 -13.78 13.11 13.88
N GLU A 16 -13.29 12.28 14.81
CA GLU A 16 -12.07 12.52 15.61
C GLU A 16 -10.92 11.57 15.25
N PHE A 17 -11.02 10.80 14.15
CA PHE A 17 -9.98 9.83 13.82
C PHE A 17 -8.81 10.51 13.09
N GLU A 18 -7.73 10.80 13.81
CA GLU A 18 -6.45 11.18 13.22
C GLU A 18 -5.78 9.93 12.63
N LEU A 19 -5.72 9.88 11.29
CA LEU A 19 -5.05 8.81 10.57
C LEU A 19 -3.54 9.09 10.56
N THR A 20 -2.78 8.33 11.35
CA THR A 20 -1.33 8.45 11.37
C THR A 20 -0.70 7.38 10.47
N VAL A 21 0.40 7.75 9.82
CA VAL A 21 1.14 6.90 8.89
C VAL A 21 2.47 6.54 9.54
N THR A 22 2.77 5.25 9.63
CA THR A 22 4.06 4.75 10.15
C THR A 22 4.81 4.00 9.05
N PRO A 23 6.05 4.40 8.70
CA PRO A 23 6.86 3.69 7.72
C PRO A 23 7.27 2.30 8.24
N VAL A 24 7.27 1.30 7.35
CA VAL A 24 7.69 -0.07 7.66
C VAL A 24 9.19 -0.19 7.39
N PRO A 25 10.01 -0.60 8.37
CA PRO A 25 11.43 -0.84 8.18
C PRO A 25 11.71 -1.93 7.14
N ASP A 26 12.82 -1.80 6.43
CA ASP A 26 13.22 -2.73 5.35
C ASP A 26 13.27 -4.19 5.81
N GLU A 27 13.72 -4.44 7.04
CA GLU A 27 13.79 -5.76 7.66
C GLU A 27 12.41 -6.45 7.79
N GLN A 28 11.34 -5.67 7.87
CA GLN A 28 9.96 -6.17 8.04
C GLN A 28 9.19 -6.23 6.71
N ARG A 29 9.77 -5.76 5.59
CA ARG A 29 9.08 -5.73 4.29
C ARG A 29 8.71 -7.13 3.79
N ILE A 30 9.50 -8.16 4.11
CA ILE A 30 9.23 -9.54 3.69
C ILE A 30 7.94 -10.10 4.32
N ASP A 31 7.64 -9.67 5.55
CA ASP A 31 6.47 -10.13 6.30
C ASP A 31 5.25 -9.22 6.12
N PHE A 32 5.41 -8.07 5.45
CA PHE A 32 4.34 -7.09 5.26
C PHE A 32 3.08 -7.68 4.62
N TRP A 33 3.19 -8.24 3.42
CA TRP A 33 2.04 -8.81 2.71
C TRP A 33 1.36 -9.97 3.47
N PRO A 34 2.08 -10.99 3.97
CA PRO A 34 1.43 -12.07 4.71
C PRO A 34 0.83 -11.58 6.04
N GLN A 35 1.41 -10.59 6.72
CA GLN A 35 0.89 -10.06 7.97
C GLN A 35 -0.42 -9.28 7.79
N TYR A 36 -0.47 -8.37 6.81
CA TYR A 36 -1.61 -7.46 6.63
C TYR A 36 -2.67 -7.99 5.66
N PHE A 37 -2.26 -8.79 4.67
CA PHE A 37 -3.14 -9.25 3.59
C PHE A 37 -3.16 -10.77 3.45
N GLY A 38 -2.46 -11.54 4.30
CA GLY A 38 -2.31 -12.99 4.17
C GLY A 38 -3.62 -13.79 4.19
N ALA A 39 -4.69 -13.23 4.75
CA ALA A 39 -6.03 -13.82 4.72
C ALA A 39 -6.75 -13.69 3.37
N ILE A 40 -6.26 -12.82 2.47
CA ILE A 40 -6.85 -12.59 1.15
C ILE A 40 -6.31 -13.63 0.17
N PRO A 41 -7.18 -14.34 -0.57
CA PRO A 41 -6.74 -15.22 -1.64
C PRO A 41 -5.87 -14.47 -2.65
N GLN A 42 -4.75 -15.07 -3.05
CA GLN A 42 -3.81 -14.49 -4.03
C GLN A 42 -3.12 -13.20 -3.55
N TRP A 43 -2.98 -12.98 -2.24
CA TRP A 43 -2.27 -11.82 -1.69
C TRP A 43 -0.86 -11.61 -2.28
N LEU A 44 -0.17 -12.69 -2.70
CA LEU A 44 1.14 -12.61 -3.37
C LEU A 44 1.10 -11.77 -4.66
N LEU A 45 -0.07 -11.65 -5.30
CA LEU A 45 -0.22 -10.89 -6.53
C LEU A 45 -0.49 -9.40 -6.28
N LEU A 46 -0.71 -8.95 -5.04
CA LEU A 46 -1.07 -7.56 -4.76
C LEU A 46 -0.01 -6.58 -5.27
N GLU A 47 1.26 -6.84 -4.97
CA GLU A 47 2.38 -6.00 -5.41
C GLU A 47 2.52 -5.97 -6.94
N PRO A 48 2.59 -7.12 -7.66
CA PRO A 48 2.56 -7.11 -9.13
C PRO A 48 1.35 -6.37 -9.73
N HIS A 49 0.17 -6.47 -9.11
CA HIS A 49 -1.02 -5.74 -9.59
C HIS A 49 -0.87 -4.23 -9.40
N ILE A 50 -0.33 -3.77 -8.28
CA ILE A 50 -0.08 -2.34 -8.03
C ILE A 50 0.85 -1.78 -9.11
N PHE A 51 1.94 -2.48 -9.43
CA PHE A 51 2.86 -2.06 -10.49
C PHE A 51 2.21 -2.05 -11.86
N ALA A 52 1.41 -3.07 -12.20
CA ALA A 52 0.68 -3.11 -13.46
C ALA A 52 -0.36 -1.97 -13.59
N TRP A 53 -1.00 -1.57 -12.49
CA TRP A 53 -1.89 -0.41 -12.49
C TRP A 53 -1.12 0.89 -12.71
N MET A 54 0.06 1.04 -12.10
CA MET A 54 0.91 2.21 -12.32
C MET A 54 1.40 2.32 -13.76
N ASP A 55 1.85 1.21 -14.34
CA ASP A 55 2.22 1.11 -15.76
C ASP A 55 1.05 1.50 -16.68
N ARG A 56 -0.16 1.09 -16.33
CA ARG A 56 -1.37 1.44 -17.09
C ARG A 56 -1.75 2.92 -16.99
N PHE A 57 -1.57 3.53 -15.81
CA PHE A 57 -2.01 4.90 -15.58
C PHE A 57 -0.98 5.96 -15.93
N CYS A 58 0.31 5.63 -15.89
CA CYS A 58 1.39 6.59 -16.08
C CYS A 58 2.27 6.14 -17.27
N GLU A 59 2.12 6.82 -18.41
CA GLU A 59 2.83 6.52 -19.66
C GLU A 59 4.36 6.63 -19.54
N GLY A 60 4.85 7.42 -18.59
CA GLY A 60 6.28 7.60 -18.29
C GLY A 60 6.81 6.74 -17.15
N TYR A 61 5.99 5.84 -16.59
CA TYR A 61 6.40 5.03 -15.46
C TYR A 61 7.44 3.99 -15.87
N SER A 62 8.61 4.03 -15.24
CA SER A 62 9.70 3.08 -15.49
C SER A 62 9.99 2.19 -14.28
N GLY A 63 9.08 2.16 -13.30
CA GLY A 63 9.32 1.58 -11.99
C GLY A 63 9.68 2.63 -10.96
N GLY A 64 10.43 2.23 -9.94
CA GLY A 64 10.89 3.09 -8.85
C GLY A 64 11.06 2.30 -7.56
N ILE A 65 11.62 2.94 -6.55
CA ILE A 65 11.65 2.37 -5.20
C ILE A 65 10.30 2.65 -4.55
N TRP A 66 9.74 1.64 -3.89
CA TRP A 66 8.50 1.78 -3.14
C TRP A 66 8.77 1.60 -1.65
N SER A 67 8.12 2.43 -0.87
CA SER A 67 8.11 2.37 0.58
C SER A 67 6.76 1.83 1.07
N PHE A 68 6.80 1.10 2.18
CA PHE A 68 5.66 0.45 2.79
C PHE A 68 5.24 1.20 4.04
N TYR A 69 3.94 1.28 4.27
CA TYR A 69 3.37 2.07 5.35
C TYR A 69 2.20 1.34 6.01
N THR A 70 2.03 1.62 7.29
CA THR A 70 0.91 1.15 8.11
C THR A 70 0.15 2.35 8.65
N LEU A 71 -1.14 2.15 8.87
CA LEU A 71 -2.07 3.17 9.31
C LEU A 71 -2.58 2.85 10.71
N SER A 72 -2.86 3.89 11.52
CA SER A 72 -3.40 3.74 12.87
C SER A 72 -4.73 2.97 12.95
N ASN A 73 -5.49 2.90 11.87
CA ASN A 73 -6.74 2.14 11.78
C ASN A 73 -6.55 0.65 11.41
N GLY A 74 -5.30 0.17 11.34
CA GLY A 74 -4.97 -1.19 10.92
C GLY A 74 -4.84 -1.36 9.41
N GLY A 75 -5.00 -0.30 8.62
CA GLY A 75 -4.73 -0.31 7.19
C GLY A 75 -3.24 -0.36 6.86
N ALA A 76 -2.92 -0.75 5.64
CA ALA A 76 -1.55 -0.78 5.14
C ALA A 76 -1.54 -0.46 3.64
N PHE A 77 -0.48 0.18 3.14
CA PHE A 77 -0.31 0.50 1.73
C PHE A 77 1.17 0.63 1.36
N MET A 78 1.46 0.71 0.07
CA MET A 78 2.77 1.08 -0.45
C MET A 78 2.63 2.30 -1.35
N SER A 79 3.63 3.17 -1.35
CA SER A 79 3.72 4.29 -2.27
C SER A 79 5.13 4.38 -2.87
N PRO A 80 5.26 4.92 -4.08
CA PRO A 80 6.57 5.27 -4.62
C PRO A 80 7.29 6.22 -3.66
N GLU A 81 8.60 6.06 -3.56
CA GLU A 81 9.46 7.00 -2.85
C GLU A 81 9.48 8.33 -3.63
N PRO A 82 9.43 9.49 -2.95
CA PRO A 82 9.52 10.78 -3.63
C PRO A 82 10.93 10.93 -4.23
N ASP A 83 11.05 10.71 -5.53
CA ASP A 83 12.29 10.97 -6.26
C ASP A 83 12.29 12.43 -6.75
N ASN A 84 13.09 13.28 -6.11
CA ASN A 84 13.49 14.62 -6.58
C ASN A 84 12.37 15.51 -7.17
N ASP A 85 11.24 15.65 -6.47
CA ASP A 85 10.08 16.48 -6.87
C ASP A 85 9.46 16.12 -8.25
N GLU A 86 9.71 14.91 -8.75
CA GLU A 86 9.18 14.48 -10.03
C GLU A 86 7.64 14.35 -9.95
N THR A 87 6.95 15.09 -10.81
CA THR A 87 5.49 15.05 -10.90
C THR A 87 5.07 14.05 -11.97
N TRP A 88 4.39 12.98 -11.57
CA TRP A 88 3.84 12.00 -12.51
C TRP A 88 2.46 12.40 -13.03
N ARG A 89 2.21 12.14 -14.32
CA ARG A 89 0.91 12.36 -14.96
C ARG A 89 0.18 11.03 -15.05
N LEU A 90 -0.93 10.90 -14.32
CA LEU A 90 -1.77 9.71 -14.32
C LEU A 90 -3.04 9.96 -15.14
N PHE A 91 -3.38 9.03 -16.04
CA PHE A 91 -4.61 9.05 -16.83
C PHE A 91 -5.39 7.74 -16.64
N ASN A 92 -6.60 7.84 -16.08
CA ASN A 92 -7.49 6.70 -15.96
C ASN A 92 -8.48 6.62 -17.13
N CYS A 93 -8.20 5.71 -18.07
CA CYS A 93 -9.04 5.50 -19.25
C CYS A 93 -10.42 4.86 -18.96
N LEU A 94 -10.65 4.36 -17.73
CA LEU A 94 -11.89 3.68 -17.33
C LEU A 94 -12.98 4.63 -16.82
N ASN A 95 -12.64 5.87 -16.46
CA ASN A 95 -13.58 6.85 -15.90
C ASN A 95 -14.30 7.69 -16.97
N ARG A 96 -14.70 7.07 -18.08
CA ARG A 96 -15.43 7.76 -19.17
C ARG A 96 -16.93 7.88 -18.90
#